data_AF-A0A0B6XZL4-F1
#
_entry.id   AF-A0A0B6XZL4-F1
#
_cell.length_a   1.000
_cell.length_b   1.000
_cell.length_c   1.000
_cell.angle_alpha   90.00
_cell.angle_beta   90.00
_cell.angle_gamma   90.00
#
_symmetry.space_group_name_H-M   'P 1'
#
loop_
_entity.id
_entity.type
_entity.pdbx_description
1 polymer ?
#
loop_
_entity_poly.entity_id
_entity_poly.type
_entity_poly.pdbx_seq_one_letter_code
_entity_poly.pdbx_strand_id
1 'polypeptide(L)'
;YFNAVTRKRTASDEYAFLPDGKEAHWEVVERILFLYAKLNPGLGYVQGMNEIIGPIYYTFATDTDQDSRKHAEADSFFCFTCLMGEIRDFFIKTLDDSQCGIGSKMCQLMDMVKEYDRPLWQRLQDQELKPQFFAFRWITLLLSQEFQLPEVLRVWDSLFSDVKRFEFLISVCCAMLLSIRNELLKGDFPNNMKLVQRMASTIIWSRC
;
A
#
# COMPACT_ATOMS: atom_id res chain seq x y z
N TYR A 1 3.23 27.18 35.74
CA TYR A 1 3.36 25.96 36.55
C TYR A 1 2.21 25.02 36.23
N PHE A 2 2.40 24.07 35.31
CA PHE A 2 2.07 22.66 35.52
C PHE A 2 2.70 21.86 34.38
N ASN A 3 3.33 20.75 34.77
CA ASN A 3 4.37 20.05 34.04
C ASN A 3 3.87 19.35 32.78
N ALA A 4 4.68 19.43 31.72
CA ALA A 4 4.74 18.43 30.67
C ALA A 4 5.23 17.12 31.31
N VAL A 5 4.30 16.17 31.53
CA VAL A 5 4.65 14.78 31.83
C VAL A 5 4.68 14.03 30.50
N THR A 6 5.88 13.78 30.00
CA THR A 6 6.16 12.84 28.94
C THR A 6 5.76 11.44 29.42
N ARG A 7 4.51 11.02 29.16
CA ARG A 7 4.08 9.66 29.43
C ARG A 7 4.76 8.73 28.42
N LYS A 8 5.78 7.99 28.88
CA LYS A 8 6.32 6.83 28.14
C LYS A 8 5.15 5.86 27.90
N ARG A 9 4.77 5.67 26.63
CA ARG A 9 3.87 4.57 26.23
C ARG A 9 4.57 3.25 26.53
N THR A 10 4.04 2.50 27.49
CA THR A 10 4.41 1.09 27.73
C THR A 10 3.53 0.21 26.86
N ALA A 11 4.07 -0.91 26.36
CA ALA A 11 3.37 -1.88 25.48
C ALA A 11 2.06 -2.45 26.08
N SER A 12 1.81 -2.24 27.37
CA SER A 12 0.56 -2.59 28.06
C SER A 12 -0.61 -1.65 27.74
N ASP A 13 -0.38 -0.46 27.19
CA ASP A 13 -1.43 0.51 26.85
C ASP A 13 -2.07 0.23 25.46
N GLU A 14 -1.55 -0.75 24.69
CA GLU A 14 -2.00 -1.08 23.33
C GLU A 14 -3.19 -2.07 23.28
N TYR A 15 -3.47 -2.77 24.39
CA TYR A 15 -4.56 -3.75 24.52
C TYR A 15 -5.50 -3.35 25.66
N ALA A 16 -6.15 -2.19 25.52
CA ALA A 16 -7.20 -1.81 26.45
C ALA A 16 -8.37 -2.80 26.33
N PHE A 17 -8.78 -3.41 27.44
CA PHE A 17 -10.02 -4.21 27.47
C PHE A 17 -11.19 -3.32 27.05
N LEU A 18 -11.87 -3.73 25.98
CA LEU A 18 -13.08 -3.05 25.54
C LEU A 18 -14.23 -3.36 26.51
N PRO A 19 -15.15 -2.40 26.72
CA PRO A 19 -16.37 -2.66 27.47
C PRO A 19 -17.14 -3.85 26.90
N ASP A 20 -17.86 -4.58 27.75
CA ASP A 20 -18.71 -5.71 27.33
C ASP A 20 -19.64 -5.31 26.18
N GLY A 21 -19.65 -6.12 25.12
CA GLY A 21 -20.44 -5.89 23.91
C GLY A 21 -19.79 -4.98 22.87
N LYS A 22 -18.54 -4.53 23.07
CA LYS A 22 -17.74 -3.88 22.04
C LYS A 22 -16.65 -4.81 21.53
N GLU A 23 -16.56 -4.87 20.22
CA GLU A 23 -15.57 -5.69 19.51
C GLU A 23 -14.41 -4.81 19.04
N ALA A 24 -13.20 -5.36 19.03
CA ALA A 24 -12.05 -4.65 18.52
C ALA A 24 -11.99 -4.74 17.00
N HIS A 25 -11.69 -3.62 16.34
CA HIS A 25 -11.54 -3.57 14.89
C HIS A 25 -10.53 -4.59 14.33
N TRP A 26 -9.48 -4.91 15.09
CA TRP A 26 -8.48 -5.91 14.67
C TRP A 26 -9.05 -7.34 14.67
N GLU A 27 -9.99 -7.67 15.56
CA GLU A 27 -10.68 -8.98 15.59
C GLU A 27 -11.53 -9.17 14.33
N VAL A 28 -12.19 -8.10 13.88
CA VAL A 28 -12.97 -8.09 12.64
C VAL A 28 -12.07 -8.34 11.44
N VAL A 29 -10.97 -7.61 11.34
CA VAL A 29 -10.00 -7.77 10.24
C VAL A 29 -9.38 -9.16 10.25
N GLU A 30 -9.05 -9.71 11.42
CA GLU A 30 -8.54 -11.08 11.56
C GLU A 30 -9.55 -12.11 11.00
N ARG A 31 -10.83 -12.00 11.35
CA ARG A 31 -11.87 -12.90 10.82
C ARG A 31 -12.03 -12.80 9.32
N ILE A 32 -12.02 -11.59 8.76
CA ILE A 32 -12.11 -11.39 7.31
C ILE A 32 -10.94 -12.11 6.61
N LEU A 33 -9.71 -11.89 7.08
CA LEU A 33 -8.51 -12.52 6.52
C LEU A 33 -8.52 -14.04 6.70
N PHE A 34 -8.97 -14.52 7.86
CA PHE A 34 -9.11 -15.94 8.15
C PHE A 34 -10.12 -16.62 7.20
N LEU A 35 -11.30 -16.03 7.04
CA LEU A 35 -12.33 -16.55 6.12
C LEU A 35 -11.84 -16.54 4.68
N TYR A 36 -11.22 -15.46 4.23
CA TYR A 36 -10.65 -15.38 2.89
C TYR A 36 -9.61 -16.48 2.65
N ALA A 37 -8.69 -16.68 3.59
CA ALA A 37 -7.66 -17.70 3.49
C ALA A 37 -8.24 -19.12 3.47
N LYS A 38 -9.31 -19.39 4.25
CA LYS A 38 -10.00 -20.68 4.24
C LYS A 38 -10.75 -20.96 2.93
N LEU A 39 -11.33 -19.92 2.33
CA LEU A 39 -12.04 -20.03 1.06
C LEU A 39 -11.10 -20.12 -0.14
N ASN A 40 -9.85 -19.68 -0.01
CA ASN A 40 -8.85 -19.67 -1.08
C ASN A 40 -7.59 -20.47 -0.69
N PRO A 41 -7.67 -21.80 -0.48
CA PRO A 41 -6.56 -22.61 0.06
C PRO A 41 -5.33 -22.66 -0.85
N GLY A 42 -5.48 -22.37 -2.16
CA GLY A 42 -4.36 -22.28 -3.11
C GLY A 42 -3.48 -21.04 -2.94
N LEU A 43 -3.99 -20.00 -2.28
CA LEU A 43 -3.24 -18.77 -1.95
C LEU A 43 -3.01 -18.66 -0.43
N GLY A 44 -4.06 -18.89 0.35
CA GLY A 44 -4.06 -18.69 1.80
C GLY A 44 -3.95 -17.22 2.19
N TYR A 45 -3.49 -16.98 3.42
CA TYR A 45 -3.11 -15.64 3.88
C TYR A 45 -1.65 -15.37 3.52
N VAL A 46 -1.38 -14.18 2.97
CA VAL A 46 -0.03 -13.68 2.72
C VAL A 46 0.15 -12.36 3.46
N GLN A 47 1.28 -12.21 4.15
CA GLN A 47 1.64 -10.96 4.82
C GLN A 47 1.60 -9.80 3.82
N GLY A 48 0.90 -8.71 4.18
CA GLY A 48 0.58 -7.60 3.28
C GLY A 48 -0.91 -7.52 2.94
N MET A 49 -1.65 -8.64 2.96
CA MET A 49 -3.11 -8.60 2.80
C MET A 49 -3.79 -7.76 3.89
N ASN A 50 -3.24 -7.76 5.11
CA ASN A 50 -3.67 -6.92 6.23
C ASN A 50 -3.59 -5.41 5.91
N GLU A 51 -2.63 -4.99 5.10
CA GLU A 51 -2.44 -3.60 4.68
C GLU A 51 -3.45 -3.17 3.60
N ILE A 52 -4.04 -4.13 2.89
CA ILE A 52 -5.05 -3.89 1.87
C ILE A 52 -6.44 -3.84 2.51
N ILE A 53 -6.76 -4.79 3.40
CA ILE A 53 -8.06 -4.81 4.08
C ILE A 53 -8.24 -3.61 5.02
N GLY A 54 -7.17 -3.08 5.61
CA GLY A 54 -7.24 -1.95 6.54
C GLY A 54 -8.01 -0.73 6.00
N PRO A 55 -7.59 -0.13 4.86
CA PRO A 55 -8.30 0.99 4.25
C PRO A 55 -9.74 0.67 3.83
N ILE A 56 -10.00 -0.55 3.32
CA ILE A 56 -11.35 -1.00 2.93
C ILE A 56 -12.25 -1.02 4.16
N TYR A 57 -11.81 -1.71 5.21
CA TYR A 57 -12.58 -1.85 6.44
C TYR A 57 -12.80 -0.52 7.14
N TYR A 58 -11.77 0.34 7.19
CA TYR A 58 -11.93 1.69 7.73
C TYR A 58 -13.03 2.46 7.00
N THR A 59 -13.06 2.39 5.66
CA THR A 59 -14.07 3.10 4.85
C THR A 59 -15.48 2.68 5.24
N PHE A 60 -15.76 1.38 5.33
CA PHE A 60 -17.09 0.88 5.70
C PHE A 60 -17.42 1.08 7.18
N ALA A 61 -16.45 0.88 8.08
CA ALA A 61 -16.65 1.00 9.52
C ALA A 61 -16.85 2.46 9.98
N THR A 62 -16.41 3.43 9.17
CA THR A 62 -16.56 4.86 9.45
C THR A 62 -17.55 5.57 8.53
N ASP A 63 -18.35 4.82 7.75
CA ASP A 63 -19.40 5.37 6.90
C ASP A 63 -20.29 6.32 7.71
N THR A 64 -20.76 7.42 7.10
CA THR A 64 -21.67 8.36 7.75
C THR A 64 -23.02 7.75 8.09
N ASP A 65 -23.49 6.81 7.26
CA ASP A 65 -24.75 6.11 7.45
C ASP A 65 -24.61 4.99 8.49
N GLN A 66 -25.48 5.01 9.50
CA GLN A 66 -25.43 4.05 10.59
C GLN A 66 -25.86 2.65 10.17
N ASP A 67 -26.77 2.53 9.21
CA ASP A 67 -27.22 1.22 8.73
C ASP A 67 -26.11 0.54 7.92
N SER A 68 -25.43 1.29 7.05
CA SER A 68 -24.26 0.81 6.30
C SER A 68 -23.14 0.32 7.23
N ARG A 69 -22.83 1.04 8.32
CA ARG A 69 -21.82 0.60 9.31
C ARG A 69 -22.11 -0.76 9.94
N LYS A 70 -23.38 -1.17 10.06
CA LYS A 70 -23.74 -2.50 10.63
C LYS A 70 -23.28 -3.65 9.73
N HIS A 71 -23.12 -3.39 8.44
CA HIS A 71 -22.70 -4.37 7.43
C HIS A 71 -21.21 -4.30 7.10
N ALA A 72 -20.45 -3.43 7.79
CA ALA A 72 -19.07 -3.14 7.45
C ALA A 72 -18.16 -4.37 7.35
N GLU A 73 -18.28 -5.36 8.24
CA GLU A 73 -17.48 -6.61 8.15
C GLU A 73 -17.77 -7.38 6.86
N ALA A 74 -19.06 -7.57 6.55
CA ALA A 74 -19.49 -8.33 5.38
C ALA A 74 -19.12 -7.61 4.07
N ASP A 75 -19.39 -6.30 3.99
CA ASP A 75 -19.08 -5.50 2.81
C ASP A 75 -17.56 -5.43 2.58
N SER A 76 -16.79 -5.28 3.66
CA SER A 76 -15.32 -5.34 3.59
C SER A 76 -14.83 -6.68 3.07
N PHE A 77 -15.40 -7.79 3.54
CA PHE A 77 -15.05 -9.12 3.06
C PHE A 77 -15.29 -9.29 1.56
N PHE A 78 -16.45 -8.86 1.05
CA PHE A 78 -16.77 -8.97 -0.38
C PHE A 78 -15.90 -8.04 -1.23
N CYS A 79 -15.76 -6.78 -0.85
CA CYS A 79 -14.89 -5.83 -1.56
C CYS A 79 -13.43 -6.30 -1.58
N PHE A 80 -12.92 -6.78 -0.44
CA PHE A 80 -11.58 -7.36 -0.37
C PHE A 80 -11.44 -8.59 -1.26
N THR A 81 -12.42 -9.49 -1.26
CA THR A 81 -12.41 -10.68 -2.11
C THR A 81 -12.40 -10.32 -3.60
N CYS A 82 -13.21 -9.34 -4.02
CA CYS A 82 -13.21 -8.84 -5.39
C CYS A 82 -11.84 -8.27 -5.78
N LEU A 83 -11.28 -7.38 -4.95
CA LEU A 83 -9.99 -6.77 -5.21
C LEU A 83 -8.88 -7.83 -5.27
N MET A 84 -8.85 -8.76 -4.32
CA MET A 84 -7.90 -9.86 -4.29
C MET A 84 -8.03 -10.76 -5.53
N GLY A 85 -9.23 -10.92 -6.09
CA GLY A 85 -9.43 -11.62 -7.36
C GLY A 85 -8.62 -11.02 -8.51
N GLU A 86 -8.42 -9.70 -8.51
CA GLU A 86 -7.66 -8.96 -9.53
C GLU A 86 -6.15 -8.92 -9.23
N ILE A 87 -5.74 -8.84 -7.96
CA ILE A 87 -4.34 -8.64 -7.56
C ILE A 87 -3.64 -9.89 -7.01
N ARG A 88 -4.32 -11.04 -6.92
CA ARG A 88 -3.76 -12.29 -6.36
C ARG A 88 -2.44 -12.69 -6.99
N ASP A 89 -2.26 -12.45 -8.29
CA ASP A 89 -1.06 -12.85 -9.02
C ASP A 89 0.18 -12.08 -8.54
N PHE A 90 0.00 -10.92 -7.88
CA PHE A 90 1.10 -10.18 -7.24
C PHE A 90 1.61 -10.87 -5.96
N PHE A 91 0.84 -11.77 -5.37
CA PHE A 91 1.18 -12.49 -4.13
C PHE A 91 1.72 -13.91 -4.37
N ILE A 92 1.61 -14.41 -5.61
CA ILE A 92 2.06 -15.75 -5.96
C ILE A 92 3.52 -15.67 -6.43
N LYS A 93 4.45 -15.98 -5.52
CA LYS A 93 5.91 -15.95 -5.79
C LYS A 93 6.35 -16.77 -7.00
N THR A 94 5.62 -17.84 -7.34
CA THR A 94 5.95 -18.68 -8.51
C THR A 94 5.67 -17.97 -9.85
N LEU A 95 4.99 -16.83 -9.85
CA LEU A 95 4.76 -16.01 -11.05
C LEU A 95 5.83 -14.92 -11.23
N ASP A 96 6.74 -14.73 -10.27
CA ASP A 96 7.74 -13.66 -10.30
C ASP A 96 8.69 -13.76 -11.51
N ASP A 97 8.94 -14.98 -12.01
CA ASP A 97 9.78 -15.26 -13.18
C ASP A 97 8.99 -15.35 -14.52
N SER A 98 7.70 -15.05 -14.50
CA SER A 98 6.83 -15.17 -15.69
C SER A 98 6.48 -13.82 -16.33
N GLN A 99 5.98 -13.82 -17.57
CA GLN A 99 5.58 -12.59 -18.27
C GLN A 99 4.36 -11.90 -17.64
N CYS A 100 3.69 -12.58 -16.71
CA CYS A 100 2.58 -12.07 -15.90
C CYS A 100 3.00 -12.02 -14.42
N GLY A 101 2.67 -10.93 -13.71
CA GLY A 101 2.96 -10.80 -12.28
C GLY A 101 3.71 -9.52 -11.92
N ILE A 102 4.24 -9.48 -10.71
CA ILE A 102 4.88 -8.30 -10.14
C ILE A 102 6.16 -7.89 -10.88
N GLY A 103 6.93 -8.87 -11.37
CA GLY A 103 8.13 -8.63 -12.18
C GLY A 103 7.83 -7.81 -13.44
N SER A 104 6.80 -8.22 -14.18
CA SER A 104 6.31 -7.51 -15.37
C SER A 104 5.88 -6.06 -15.05
N LYS A 105 5.18 -5.85 -13.93
CA LYS A 105 4.79 -4.50 -13.48
C LYS A 105 5.98 -3.62 -13.08
N MET A 106 6.99 -4.19 -12.43
CA MET A 106 8.23 -3.47 -12.13
C MET A 106 9.04 -3.13 -13.40
N CYS A 107 9.07 -4.02 -14.39
CA CYS A 107 9.65 -3.73 -15.70
C CYS A 107 8.90 -2.57 -16.38
N GLN A 108 7.56 -2.63 -16.40
CA GLN A 108 6.71 -1.56 -16.95
C GLN A 108 7.00 -0.20 -16.29
N LEU A 109 7.19 -0.18 -14.96
CA LEU A 109 7.60 1.04 -14.25
C LEU A 109 8.95 1.57 -14.76
N MET A 110 9.97 0.71 -14.87
CA MET A 110 11.29 1.14 -15.31
C MET A 110 11.31 1.59 -16.77
N ASP A 111 10.53 0.96 -17.64
CA ASP A 111 10.37 1.38 -19.04
C ASP A 111 9.72 2.76 -19.12
N MET A 112 8.70 3.01 -18.29
CA MET A 112 8.05 4.31 -18.20
C MET A 112 9.01 5.40 -17.72
N VAL A 113 9.80 5.13 -16.67
CA VAL A 113 10.84 6.07 -16.20
C VAL A 113 11.87 6.35 -17.29
N LYS A 114 12.27 5.33 -18.07
CA LYS A 114 13.19 5.50 -19.19
C LYS A 114 12.63 6.39 -20.30
N GLU A 115 11.34 6.24 -20.59
CA GLU A 115 10.63 7.02 -21.60
C GLU A 115 10.51 8.48 -21.20
N TYR A 116 10.06 8.76 -19.97
CA TYR A 116 9.85 10.13 -19.50
C TYR A 116 11.14 10.84 -19.03
N ASP A 117 12.13 10.09 -18.54
CA ASP A 117 13.32 10.67 -17.91
C ASP A 117 14.53 9.73 -17.97
N ARG A 118 15.11 9.62 -19.17
CA ARG A 118 16.27 8.78 -19.44
C ARG A 118 17.48 9.05 -18.52
N PRO A 119 17.83 10.31 -18.16
CA PRO A 119 18.91 10.56 -17.18
C PRO A 119 18.63 9.95 -15.81
N LEU A 120 17.40 10.07 -15.29
CA LEU A 120 17.03 9.44 -14.02
C LEU A 120 17.11 7.92 -14.12
N TRP A 121 16.53 7.35 -15.17
CA TRP A 121 16.62 5.90 -15.42
C TRP A 121 18.07 5.42 -15.43
N GLN A 122 18.95 6.10 -16.17
CA GLN A 122 20.38 5.75 -16.23
C GLN A 122 21.03 5.83 -14.86
N ARG A 123 20.71 6.85 -14.05
CA ARG A 123 21.24 6.97 -12.69
C ARG A 123 20.85 5.79 -11.81
N LEU A 124 19.60 5.33 -11.91
CA LEU A 124 19.14 4.15 -11.17
C LEU A 124 19.88 2.88 -11.63
N GLN A 125 20.14 2.74 -12.94
CA GLN A 125 20.92 1.62 -13.48
C GLN A 125 22.39 1.65 -13.03
N ASP A 126 23.05 2.81 -13.12
CA ASP A 126 24.46 2.97 -12.76
C ASP A 126 24.74 2.66 -11.28
N GLN A 127 23.74 2.88 -10.42
CA GLN A 127 23.81 2.55 -8.99
C GLN A 127 23.34 1.13 -8.67
N GLU A 128 22.94 0.34 -9.67
CA GLU A 128 22.26 -0.94 -9.48
C GLU A 128 21.06 -0.85 -8.52
N LEU A 129 20.36 0.29 -8.52
CA LEU A 129 19.18 0.52 -7.69
C LEU A 129 17.96 -0.13 -8.35
N LYS A 130 17.84 -1.45 -8.14
CA LYS A 130 16.82 -2.28 -8.78
C LYS A 130 15.40 -2.02 -8.23
N PRO A 131 14.36 -2.04 -9.07
CA PRO A 131 12.97 -1.77 -8.65
C PRO A 131 12.46 -2.74 -7.57
N GLN A 132 12.98 -3.96 -7.49
CA GLN A 132 12.61 -4.94 -6.46
C GLN A 132 12.82 -4.41 -5.03
N PHE A 133 13.75 -3.48 -4.84
CA PHE A 133 14.07 -2.92 -3.51
C PHE A 133 13.05 -1.88 -3.01
N PHE A 134 12.19 -1.36 -3.88
CA PHE A 134 11.21 -0.32 -3.51
C PHE A 134 9.82 -0.56 -4.14
N ALA A 135 9.76 -0.81 -5.45
CA ALA A 135 8.52 -0.88 -6.21
C ALA A 135 7.70 -2.15 -5.96
N PHE A 136 8.34 -3.24 -5.51
CA PHE A 136 7.62 -4.48 -5.15
C PHE A 136 6.50 -4.17 -4.15
N ARG A 137 6.85 -3.50 -3.04
CA ARG A 137 5.92 -3.13 -1.98
C ARG A 137 4.90 -2.08 -2.43
N TRP A 138 5.35 -1.08 -3.20
CA TRP A 138 4.48 -0.04 -3.76
C TRP A 138 3.33 -0.63 -4.58
N ILE A 139 3.65 -1.59 -5.45
CA ILE A 139 2.69 -2.14 -6.40
C ILE A 139 1.84 -3.22 -5.74
N THR A 140 2.44 -4.15 -4.99
CA THR A 140 1.72 -5.25 -4.31
C THR A 140 0.70 -4.75 -3.29
N LEU A 141 1.00 -3.64 -2.61
CA LEU A 141 0.13 -3.08 -1.57
C LEU A 141 -0.65 -1.84 -2.05
N LEU A 142 -0.67 -1.58 -3.37
CA LEU A 142 -1.39 -0.44 -3.95
C LEU A 142 -1.07 0.89 -3.24
N LEU A 143 0.22 1.08 -2.91
CA LEU A 143 0.78 2.25 -2.22
C LEU A 143 0.29 2.47 -0.77
N SER A 144 -0.41 1.50 -0.16
CA SER A 144 -1.02 1.69 1.18
C SER A 144 -0.02 1.95 2.30
N GLN A 145 1.24 1.54 2.12
CA GLN A 145 2.33 1.82 3.06
C GLN A 145 3.21 3.02 2.66
N GLU A 146 2.97 3.65 1.50
CA GLU A 146 3.70 4.86 1.08
C GLU A 146 3.04 6.14 1.54
N PHE A 147 1.82 6.07 2.05
CA PHE A 147 1.02 7.23 2.36
C PHE A 147 0.27 7.01 3.68
N GLN A 148 -0.12 8.11 4.33
CA GLN A 148 -1.03 8.02 5.47
C GLN A 148 -2.43 7.67 4.95
N LEU A 149 -3.27 7.12 5.83
CA LEU A 149 -4.58 6.59 5.45
C LEU A 149 -5.44 7.57 4.62
N PRO A 150 -5.57 8.87 4.96
CA PRO A 150 -6.37 9.79 4.14
C PRO A 150 -5.89 9.89 2.69
N GLU A 151 -4.58 9.93 2.47
CA GLU A 151 -3.96 9.96 1.15
C GLU A 151 -4.09 8.62 0.43
N VAL A 152 -3.99 7.49 1.14
CA VAL A 152 -4.26 6.16 0.58
C VAL A 152 -5.68 6.09 0.03
N LEU A 153 -6.68 6.53 0.80
CA LEU A 153 -8.07 6.57 0.35
C LEU A 153 -8.23 7.44 -0.89
N ARG A 154 -7.58 8.62 -0.92
CA ARG A 154 -7.64 9.52 -2.07
C ARG A 154 -7.01 8.93 -3.34
N VAL A 155 -5.89 8.24 -3.21
CA VAL A 155 -5.27 7.50 -4.30
C VAL A 155 -6.21 6.38 -4.76
N TRP A 156 -6.79 5.64 -3.83
CA TRP A 156 -7.68 4.51 -4.10
C TRP A 156 -9.00 4.93 -4.78
N ASP A 157 -9.58 6.08 -4.45
CA ASP A 157 -10.71 6.65 -5.19
C ASP A 157 -10.38 6.78 -6.68
N SER A 158 -9.19 7.30 -6.97
CA SER A 158 -8.72 7.55 -8.33
C SER A 158 -8.36 6.23 -9.03
N LEU A 159 -7.74 5.29 -8.32
CA LEU A 159 -7.44 3.97 -8.85
C LEU A 159 -8.73 3.21 -9.19
N PHE A 160 -9.67 3.08 -8.24
CA PHE A 160 -10.85 2.25 -8.45
C PHE A 160 -11.87 2.85 -9.43
N SER A 161 -11.83 4.17 -9.66
CA SER A 161 -12.61 4.82 -10.72
C SER A 161 -12.03 4.60 -12.12
N ASP A 162 -10.77 4.21 -12.26
CA ASP A 162 -10.13 3.94 -13.54
C ASP A 162 -10.29 2.46 -13.96
N VAL A 163 -10.71 2.24 -15.21
CA VAL A 163 -10.82 0.89 -15.80
C VAL A 163 -9.45 0.24 -16.06
N LYS A 164 -8.40 1.06 -16.18
CA LYS A 164 -6.99 0.66 -16.33
C LYS A 164 -6.20 0.92 -15.05
N ARG A 165 -6.84 0.83 -13.88
CA ARG A 165 -6.26 1.13 -12.56
C ARG A 165 -4.85 0.62 -12.31
N PHE A 166 -4.48 -0.56 -12.78
CA PHE A 166 -3.14 -1.11 -12.57
C PHE A 166 -2.09 -0.52 -13.53
N GLU A 167 -2.46 -0.03 -14.71
CA GLU A 167 -1.57 0.78 -15.55
C GLU A 167 -1.46 2.20 -14.99
N PHE A 168 -2.57 2.74 -14.49
CA PHE A 168 -2.59 4.03 -13.80
C PHE A 168 -1.72 4.00 -12.53
N LEU A 169 -1.77 2.93 -11.74
CA LEU A 169 -0.88 2.70 -10.58
C LEU A 169 0.59 2.79 -10.97
N ILE A 170 1.01 2.17 -12.08
CA ILE A 170 2.40 2.27 -12.56
C ILE A 170 2.74 3.71 -12.95
N SER A 171 1.78 4.44 -13.53
CA SER A 171 1.94 5.86 -13.84
C SER A 171 2.13 6.70 -12.58
N VAL A 172 1.38 6.42 -11.51
CA VAL A 172 1.56 7.05 -10.19
C VAL A 172 2.95 6.74 -9.62
N CYS A 173 3.37 5.47 -9.63
CA CYS A 173 4.72 5.08 -9.19
C CYS A 173 5.83 5.78 -9.98
N CYS A 174 5.65 5.97 -11.29
CA CYS A 174 6.60 6.72 -12.12
C CYS A 174 6.62 8.21 -11.72
N ALA A 175 5.44 8.82 -11.57
CA ALA A 175 5.34 10.22 -11.14
C ALA A 175 5.98 10.44 -9.77
N MET A 176 5.84 9.49 -8.84
CA MET A 176 6.52 9.52 -7.54
C MET A 176 8.05 9.60 -7.69
N LEU A 177 8.66 8.78 -8.55
CA LEU A 177 10.11 8.84 -8.82
C LEU A 177 10.54 10.16 -9.46
N LEU A 178 9.76 10.66 -10.43
CA LEU A 178 10.03 11.94 -11.09
C LEU A 178 9.94 13.12 -10.12
N SER A 179 9.08 13.02 -9.09
CA SER A 179 8.88 14.08 -8.10
C SER A 179 10.11 14.27 -7.19
N ILE A 180 10.93 13.23 -7.01
CA ILE A 180 12.17 13.25 -6.23
C ILE A 180 13.43 13.14 -7.12
N ARG A 181 13.27 13.40 -8.42
CA ARG A 181 14.33 13.26 -9.43
C ARG A 181 15.61 13.99 -9.05
N ASN A 182 15.49 15.25 -8.62
CA ASN A 182 16.64 16.13 -8.41
C ASN A 182 17.54 15.62 -7.30
N GLU A 183 16.95 15.03 -6.26
CA GLU A 183 17.60 14.37 -5.15
C GLU A 183 18.25 13.07 -5.61
N LEU A 184 17.53 12.25 -6.38
CA LEU A 184 18.04 10.98 -6.91
C LEU A 184 19.26 11.15 -7.83
N LEU A 185 19.24 12.18 -8.68
CA LEU A 185 20.37 12.48 -9.58
C LEU A 185 21.64 12.88 -8.83
N LYS A 186 21.50 13.53 -7.68
CA LYS A 186 22.63 14.02 -6.87
C LYS A 186 23.10 13.01 -5.82
N GLY A 187 22.20 12.17 -5.31
CA GLY A 187 22.47 11.22 -4.23
C GLY A 187 23.28 10.01 -4.69
N ASP A 188 23.97 9.39 -3.74
CA ASP A 188 24.63 8.08 -3.88
C ASP A 188 23.64 6.93 -3.57
N PHE A 189 24.09 5.68 -3.73
CA PHE A 189 23.22 4.51 -3.56
C PHE A 189 22.52 4.46 -2.19
N PRO A 190 23.21 4.64 -1.04
CA PRO A 190 22.54 4.57 0.27
C PRO A 190 21.49 5.65 0.48
N ASN A 191 21.77 6.89 0.04
CA ASN A 191 20.81 7.99 0.17
C ASN A 191 19.61 7.78 -0.75
N ASN A 192 19.83 7.35 -1.99
CA ASN A 192 18.77 7.10 -2.95
C ASN A 192 17.89 5.93 -2.53
N MET A 193 18.48 4.85 -2.02
CA MET A 193 17.75 3.72 -1.45
C MET A 193 16.82 4.17 -0.32
N LYS A 194 17.35 4.98 0.61
CA LYS A 194 16.56 5.51 1.72
C LYS A 194 15.43 6.43 1.24
N LEU A 195 15.68 7.21 0.19
CA LEU A 195 14.72 8.14 -0.39
C LEU A 195 13.52 7.38 -0.99
N VAL A 196 13.80 6.40 -1.86
CA VAL A 196 12.73 5.59 -2.47
C VAL A 196 12.01 4.70 -1.45
N GLN A 197 12.63 4.33 -0.33
CA GLN A 197 11.94 3.57 0.72
C GLN A 197 11.11 4.45 1.67
N ARG A 198 11.18 5.79 1.57
CA ARG A 198 10.53 6.73 2.50
C ARG A 198 9.75 7.83 1.78
N MET A 199 9.06 7.49 0.69
CA MET A 199 8.36 8.45 -0.17
C MET A 199 7.32 9.31 0.57
N ALA A 200 6.59 8.71 1.52
CA ALA A 200 5.58 9.38 2.36
C ALA A 200 6.08 10.66 3.03
N SER A 201 7.35 10.66 3.46
CA SER A 201 7.96 11.76 4.21
C SER A 201 8.53 12.85 3.32
N THR A 202 8.68 12.57 2.02
CA THR A 202 9.35 13.45 1.06
C THR A 202 8.35 14.10 0.10
N ILE A 203 7.29 13.38 -0.30
CA ILE A 203 6.22 13.92 -1.13
C ILE A 203 5.23 14.65 -0.22
N ILE A 204 5.48 15.94 0.00
CA ILE A 204 4.53 16.83 0.67
C ILE A 204 3.42 17.17 -0.34
N TRP A 205 2.29 16.47 -0.26
CA TRP A 205 1.08 16.79 -1.04
C TRP A 205 0.45 18.15 -0.67
N SER A 206 0.95 18.88 0.33
CA SER A 206 0.42 20.20 0.73
C SER A 206 0.77 21.36 -0.22
N ARG A 207 1.27 21.06 -1.43
CA ARG A 207 1.55 22.06 -2.48
C ARG A 207 0.70 21.90 -3.75
N CYS A 208 -0.35 21.07 -3.72
CA CYS A 208 -1.39 21.05 -4.74
C CYS A 208 -2.72 21.55 -4.15
#